data_AF-A0AAP3CMP8-F1
#
_entry.id   AF-A0AAP3CMP8-F1
#
_cell.length_a   1.000
_cell.length_b   1.000
_cell.length_c   1.000
_cell.angle_alpha   90.00
_cell.angle_beta   90.00
_cell.angle_gamma   90.00
#
_symmetry.space_group_name_H-M   'P 1'
#
loop_
_entity.id
_entity.type
_entity.pdbx_description
1 polymer ?
#
loop_
_entity_poly.entity_id
_entity_poly.type
_entity_poly.pdbx_seq_one_letter_code
_entity_poly.pdbx_strand_id
1 'polypeptide(L)' 'MSLLERLNQDMKLYMKNREKDKLTVVRMVKASLQNEAIKLKKDSLTEDEELTVLSRELKQR' A
#
# COMPACT_ATOMS: atom_id res chain seq x y z
N MET A 1 -14.51 1.60 -1.72
CA MET A 1 -13.24 1.14 -2.30
C MET A 1 -12.35 0.70 -1.16
N SER A 2 -11.67 -0.44 -1.29
CA SER A 2 -10.62 -0.83 -0.35
C SER A 2 -9.38 0.05 -0.52
N LEU A 3 -8.50 0.09 0.48
CA LEU A 3 -7.24 0.82 0.40
C LEU A 3 -6.38 0.34 -0.78
N LEU A 4 -6.35 -0.98 -1.03
CA LEU A 4 -5.63 -1.57 -2.17
C LEU A 4 -6.20 -1.11 -3.53
N GLU A 5 -7.52 -0.99 -3.66
CA GLU A 5 -8.14 -0.47 -4.88
C GLU A 5 -7.73 0.99 -5.12
N ARG A 6 -7.75 1.81 -4.08
CA ARG A 6 -7.31 3.21 -4.14
C ARG A 6 -5.84 3.31 -4.53
N LEU A 7 -4.96 2.55 -3.89
CA LEU A 7 -3.53 2.52 -4.23
C LEU A 7 -3.30 2.10 -5.69
N ASN A 8 -4.08 1.15 -6.22
CA ASN A 8 -3.99 0.76 -7.63
C ASN A 8 -4.44 1.88 -8.59
N GLN A 9 -5.46 2.66 -8.22
CA GLN A 9 -5.89 3.82 -9.00
C GLN A 9 -4.83 4.93 -8.97
N ASP A 10 -4.26 5.22 -7.80
CA ASP A 10 -3.18 6.19 -7.64
C ASP A 10 -1.94 5.80 -8.43
N MET A 11 -1.58 4.50 -8.48
CA MET A 11 -0.50 4.01 -9.35
C MET A 11 -0.76 4.35 -10.81
N LYS A 12 -1.96 4.10 -11.32
CA LYS A 12 -2.31 4.40 -12.73
C LYS A 12 -2.22 5.90 -13.00
N LEU A 13 -2.72 6.72 -12.07
CA LEU A 13 -2.65 8.18 -12.15
C LEU A 13 -1.19 8.66 -12.20
N TYR A 14 -0.36 8.22 -11.26
CA TYR A 14 1.03 8.65 -11.17
C TYR A 14 1.91 8.13 -12.32
N MET A 15 1.60 6.94 -12.86
CA MET A 15 2.22 6.45 -14.09
C MET A 15 1.87 7.35 -15.28
N LYS A 16 0.60 7.73 -15.43
CA LYS A 16 0.14 8.62 -16.51
C LYS A 16 0.77 10.02 -16.39
N ASN A 17 0.83 10.56 -15.19
CA ASN A 17 1.38 11.90 -14.91
C ASN A 17 2.91 11.93 -14.83
N ARG A 18 3.58 10.77 -14.92
CA ARG A 18 5.04 10.63 -14.77
C ARG A 18 5.59 11.11 -13.41
N GLU A 19 4.78 11.00 -12.35
CA GLU A 19 5.11 11.40 -10.99
C GLU A 19 5.89 10.28 -10.27
N LYS A 20 7.20 10.17 -10.58
CA LYS A 20 8.05 9.04 -10.14
C LYS A 20 8.15 8.89 -8.63
N ASP A 21 8.26 9.99 -7.89
CA ASP A 21 8.42 9.96 -6.43
C ASP A 21 7.14 9.42 -5.77
N LYS A 22 5.98 9.96 -6.16
CA LYS A 22 4.67 9.50 -5.68
C LYS A 22 4.40 8.05 -6.06
N LEU A 23 4.74 7.66 -7.29
CA LEU A 23 4.61 6.28 -7.76
C LEU A 23 5.46 5.30 -6.92
N THR A 24 6.65 5.73 -6.53
CA THR A 24 7.56 4.93 -5.70
C THR A 24 6.96 4.74 -4.31
N VAL A 25 6.46 5.82 -3.69
CA VAL A 25 5.80 5.77 -2.37
C VAL A 25 4.59 4.85 -2.39
N VAL A 26 3.69 4.99 -3.37
CA VAL A 26 2.49 4.15 -3.46
C VAL A 26 2.83 2.68 -3.67
N ARG A 27 3.84 2.36 -4.50
CA ARG A 27 4.30 0.98 -4.70
C ARG A 27 4.84 0.36 -3.42
N MET A 28 5.61 1.13 -2.65
CA MET A 28 6.15 0.65 -1.38
C MET A 28 5.03 0.38 -0.37
N VAL A 29 4.09 1.31 -0.20
CA VAL A 29 2.95 1.13 0.70
C VAL A 29 2.11 -0.09 0.30
N LYS A 30 1.80 -0.23 -1.00
CA LYS A 30 1.06 -1.39 -1.51
C LYS A 30 1.81 -2.70 -1.24
N ALA A 31 3.13 -2.74 -1.46
CA ALA A 31 3.95 -3.92 -1.20
C ALA A 31 3.95 -4.30 0.28
N SER A 32 4.09 -3.33 1.20
CA SER A 32 4.04 -3.61 2.65
C SER A 32 2.71 -4.21 3.09
N LEU A 33 1.58 -3.72 2.56
CA LEU A 33 0.26 -4.28 2.83
C LEU A 33 0.10 -5.70 2.27
N GLN A 34 0.51 -5.93 1.02
CA GLN A 34 0.43 -7.25 0.40
C GLN A 34 1.34 -8.27 1.11
N ASN A 35 2.53 -7.85 1.53
CA ASN A 35 3.46 -8.69 2.28
C ASN A 35 2.87 -9.09 3.65
N GLU A 36 2.18 -8.19 4.35
CA GLU A 36 1.52 -8.54 5.61
C GLU A 36 0.36 -9.53 5.37
N ALA A 37 -0.47 -9.32 4.35
CA ALA A 37 -1.54 -10.25 4.00
C ALA A 37 -1.00 -11.66 3.72
N ILE A 38 0.09 -11.76 2.95
CA ILE A 38 0.80 -13.02 2.68
C ILE A 38 1.32 -13.65 3.97
N LYS A 39 1.94 -12.85 4.85
CA LYS A 39 2.48 -13.31 6.14
C LYS A 39 1.38 -13.86 7.06
N LEU A 40 0.23 -13.21 7.08
CA LEU A 40 -0.94 -13.62 7.86
C LEU A 40 -1.73 -14.75 7.18
N LYS A 41 -1.38 -15.11 5.94
CA LYS A 41 -2.08 -16.10 5.09
C LYS A 41 -3.56 -15.74 4.89
N LYS A 42 -3.83 -14.47 4.62
CA LYS A 42 -5.17 -13.93 4.37
C LYS A 42 -5.23 -13.28 3.00
N ASP A 43 -6.39 -13.32 2.35
CA ASP A 43 -6.60 -12.67 1.05
C ASP A 43 -6.61 -11.13 1.13
N SER A 44 -7.09 -10.60 2.26
CA SER A 44 -7.13 -9.16 2.52
C SER A 44 -6.92 -8.86 4.00
N LEU A 45 -6.41 -7.66 4.29
CA LEU A 45 -6.29 -7.12 5.63
C LEU A 45 -7.60 -6.45 6.05
N THR A 46 -7.88 -6.43 7.35
CA THR A 46 -8.88 -5.51 7.91
C THR A 46 -8.31 -4.10 8.03
N GLU A 47 -9.17 -3.09 8.20
CA GLU A 47 -8.73 -1.69 8.33
C GLU A 47 -7.75 -1.49 9.51
N ASP A 48 -7.99 -2.16 10.64
CA ASP A 48 -7.08 -2.13 11.80
C ASP A 48 -5.71 -2.74 11.49
N GLU A 49 -5.68 -3.84 10.72
CA GLU A 49 -4.45 -4.47 10.27
C GLU A 49 -3.69 -3.57 9.28
N GLU A 50 -4.40 -2.92 8.36
CA GLU A 50 -3.83 -1.93 7.44
C GLU A 50 -3.20 -0.76 8.21
N LEU A 51 -3.91 -0.19 9.18
CA LEU A 51 -3.41 0.90 10.05
C LEU A 51 -2.17 0.47 10.85
N THR A 52 -2.15 -0.77 11.34
CA THR A 52 -1.02 -1.34 12.06
C THR A 52 0.22 -1.45 11.18
N VAL A 53 0.06 -1.94 9.94
CA VAL A 53 1.15 -2.01 8.96
C VAL A 53 1.66 -0.60 8.66
N LEU A 54 0.78 0.34 8.30
CA LEU A 54 1.17 1.71 7.96
C LEU A 54 1.93 2.38 9.12
N SER A 55 1.45 2.24 10.35
CA SER A 55 2.11 2.79 11.54
C SER A 55 3.50 2.20 11.77
N ARG A 56 3.69 0.91 11.46
CA ARG A 56 5.00 0.24 11.56
C ARG A 56 5.96 0.74 10.48
N GLU A 57 5.51 0.82 9.24
CA GLU A 57 6.34 1.27 8.11
C GLU A 57 6.78 2.73 8.27
N LEU A 58 5.91 3.59 8.83
CA LEU A 58 6.25 4.98 9.16
C LEU A 58 7.36 5.10 10.20
N LYS A 59 7.47 4.15 11.15
CA LYS A 59 8.53 4.17 12.17
C LYS A 59 9.88 3.64 11.68
N GLN A 60 9.89 2.88 10.58
CA GLN A 60 11.10 2.28 10.01
C GLN A 60 11.85 3.23 9.05
N ARG A 61 11.27 4.38 8.71
CA ARG A 61 11.83 5.39 7.80
C ARG A 61 12.11 6.68 8.53
#